data_AF-V6S641-F1
#
_entry.id   AF-V6S641-F1
#
_cell.length_a   1.000
_cell.length_b   1.000
_cell.length_c   1.000
_cell.angle_alpha   90.00
_cell.angle_beta   90.00
_cell.angle_gamma   90.00
#
_symmetry.space_group_name_H-M   'P 1'
#
loop_
_entity.id
_entity.type
_entity.pdbx_description
1 polymer ?
#
loop_
_entity_poly.entity_id
_entity_poly.type
_entity_poly.pdbx_seq_one_letter_code
_entity_poly.pdbx_strand_id
1 'polypeptide(L)'
;MKKITYLIILLFINNLFSQTATLKGKVFDGLFCSECGFSGVVLVLKDKDGKTYGAQTDTDGNYKIENLKNGVYTLNVNASGLREKVYENFIIDSSEQKFEFIYPEPCVKSIKRCPKQHTDNIIPIVYGLPSKRTMIKAEKGKVKLGGCDSSFCEKWFCKTHNISF
;
A
#
# COMPACT_ATOMS: atom_id res chain seq x y z
N MET A 1 46.21 60.35 11.76
CA MET A 1 44.81 59.86 11.86
C MET A 1 44.48 59.07 10.60
N LYS A 2 44.72 57.75 10.58
CA LYS A 2 44.33 56.85 9.49
C LYS A 2 43.18 55.99 10.00
N LYS A 3 41.96 56.27 9.55
CA LYS A 3 40.78 55.45 9.88
C LYS A 3 40.83 54.20 8.99
N ILE A 4 41.24 53.08 9.59
CA ILE A 4 41.16 51.76 8.97
C ILE A 4 39.71 51.30 9.15
N THR A 5 38.91 51.47 8.10
CA THR A 5 37.57 50.88 7.99
C THR A 5 37.73 49.39 7.78
N TYR A 6 37.50 48.61 8.84
CA TYR A 6 37.40 47.16 8.76
C TYR A 6 36.13 46.79 7.97
N LEU A 7 36.32 46.33 6.73
CA LEU A 7 35.31 45.62 5.96
C LEU A 7 35.23 44.20 6.52
N ILE A 8 34.41 44.01 7.55
CA ILE A 8 34.07 42.67 8.06
C ILE A 8 33.20 42.00 6.99
N ILE A 9 33.86 41.24 6.10
CA ILE A 9 33.20 40.28 5.22
C ILE A 9 32.69 39.17 6.12
N LEU A 10 31.43 39.30 6.55
CA LEU A 10 30.67 38.20 7.14
C LEU A 10 30.37 37.22 5.99
N LEU A 11 31.30 36.28 5.77
CA LEU A 11 31.00 35.04 5.05
C LEU A 11 29.92 34.31 5.85
N PHE A 12 28.66 34.65 5.59
CA PHE A 12 27.55 33.75 5.83
C PHE A 12 27.84 32.51 5.00
N ILE A 13 28.47 31.52 5.65
CA ILE A 13 28.52 30.15 5.18
C ILE A 13 27.06 29.72 5.20
N ASN A 14 26.38 29.95 4.07
CA ASN A 14 25.11 29.30 3.77
C ASN A 14 25.43 27.82 3.74
N ASN A 15 25.35 27.17 4.89
CA ASN A 15 25.17 25.74 4.95
C ASN A 15 23.83 25.50 4.25
N LEU A 16 23.90 25.22 2.94
CA LEU A 16 22.86 24.49 2.21
C LEU A 16 22.81 23.10 2.85
N PHE A 17 22.32 23.01 4.08
CA PHE A 17 21.86 21.74 4.62
C PHE A 17 20.70 21.36 3.72
N SER A 18 20.93 20.42 2.81
CA SER A 18 19.86 19.68 2.18
C SER A 18 19.06 19.07 3.31
N GLN A 19 17.95 19.70 3.69
CA GLN A 19 17.09 19.21 4.76
C GLN A 19 16.56 17.86 4.30
N THR A 20 17.07 16.80 4.91
CA THR A 20 16.63 15.44 4.63
C THR A 20 15.41 15.15 5.50
N ALA A 21 14.44 14.46 4.90
CA ALA A 21 13.27 13.94 5.57
C ALA A 21 13.43 12.44 5.82
N THR A 22 12.73 11.96 6.85
CA THR A 22 12.61 10.56 7.20
C THR A 22 11.15 10.16 7.19
N LEU A 23 10.80 9.10 6.45
CA LEU A 23 9.52 8.43 6.57
C LEU A 23 9.71 7.21 7.47
N LYS A 24 8.92 7.10 8.54
CA LYS A 24 8.96 5.92 9.43
C LYS A 24 7.56 5.51 9.84
N GLY A 25 7.43 4.28 10.31
CA GLY A 25 6.19 3.82 10.91
C GLY A 25 6.14 2.31 10.99
N LYS A 26 4.93 1.79 10.97
CA LYS A 26 4.61 0.39 11.21
C LYS A 26 3.54 -0.08 10.23
N VAL A 27 3.77 -1.25 9.64
CA VAL A 27 2.78 -1.98 8.85
C VAL A 27 2.16 -3.04 9.74
N PHE A 28 0.83 -3.07 9.79
CA PHE A 28 0.07 -4.06 10.54
C PHE A 28 -0.44 -5.18 9.63
N ASP A 29 -0.53 -6.40 10.14
CA ASP A 29 -0.95 -7.58 9.37
C ASP A 29 -2.47 -7.60 9.19
N GLY A 30 -2.93 -7.35 7.95
CA GLY A 30 -4.36 -7.37 7.63
C GLY A 30 -4.97 -8.75 7.41
N LEU A 31 -4.18 -9.82 7.40
CA LEU A 31 -4.66 -11.19 7.14
C LEU A 31 -5.16 -11.88 8.40
N PHE A 32 -4.36 -11.85 9.47
CA PHE A 32 -4.58 -12.68 10.65
C PHE A 32 -4.67 -11.88 11.95
N CYS A 33 -3.99 -10.73 12.05
CA CYS A 33 -3.93 -9.94 13.28
C CYS A 33 -3.66 -8.47 12.98
N SER A 34 -4.72 -7.66 12.93
CA SER A 34 -4.64 -6.22 12.61
C SER A 34 -3.91 -5.37 13.66
N GLU A 35 -3.59 -5.94 14.83
CA GLU A 35 -2.81 -5.29 15.88
C GLU A 35 -1.33 -5.74 15.87
N CYS A 36 -1.02 -6.80 15.13
CA CYS A 36 0.32 -7.35 15.01
C CYS A 36 1.10 -6.63 13.91
N GLY A 37 2.43 -6.57 14.06
CA GLY A 37 3.31 -6.09 13.00
C GLY A 37 3.39 -7.07 11.84
N PHE A 38 3.49 -6.55 10.61
CA PHE A 38 3.67 -7.36 9.42
C PHE A 38 5.12 -7.32 8.94
N SER A 39 5.84 -8.41 9.17
CA SER A 39 7.25 -8.57 8.78
C SER A 39 7.44 -8.84 7.30
N GLY A 40 8.55 -8.34 6.74
CA GLY A 40 8.98 -8.64 5.38
C GLY A 40 8.28 -7.85 4.27
N VAL A 41 7.44 -6.88 4.62
CA VAL A 41 6.79 -5.96 3.67
C VAL A 41 7.81 -5.00 3.10
N VAL A 42 7.88 -4.90 1.78
CA VAL A 42 8.79 -4.02 1.04
C VAL A 42 8.04 -2.74 0.67
N LEU A 43 8.59 -1.60 1.08
CA LEU A 43 8.11 -0.27 0.73
C LEU A 43 9.11 0.40 -0.21
N VAL A 44 8.64 0.96 -1.32
CA VAL A 44 9.46 1.69 -2.30
C VAL A 44 8.79 3.02 -2.62
N LEU A 45 9.43 4.12 -2.22
CA LEU A 45 9.11 5.46 -2.69
C LEU A 45 9.85 5.72 -4.00
N LYS A 46 9.14 6.23 -5.00
CA LYS A 46 9.71 6.70 -6.27
C LYS A 46 9.43 8.18 -6.43
N ASP A 47 10.45 8.99 -6.65
CA ASP A 47 10.29 10.42 -6.92
C ASP A 47 9.99 10.69 -8.40
N LYS A 48 9.71 11.96 -8.71
CA LYS A 48 9.43 12.43 -10.09
C LYS A 48 10.59 12.20 -11.08
N ASP A 49 11.82 12.11 -10.57
CA ASP A 49 13.03 11.91 -11.37
C ASP A 49 13.34 10.42 -11.54
N GLY A 50 12.49 9.55 -10.98
CA GLY A 50 12.57 8.10 -11.07
C GLY A 50 13.50 7.45 -10.04
N LYS A 51 14.09 8.24 -9.13
CA LYS A 51 14.94 7.71 -8.07
C LYS A 51 14.08 7.02 -7.02
N THR A 52 14.57 5.87 -6.56
CA THR A 52 13.86 5.01 -5.61
C THR A 52 14.52 5.00 -4.24
N TYR A 53 13.69 4.93 -3.20
CA TYR A 53 14.09 4.81 -1.81
C TYR A 53 13.26 3.68 -1.20
N GLY A 54 13.89 2.74 -0.51
CA GLY A 54 13.20 1.56 -0.04
C GLY A 54 13.55 1.17 1.39
N ALA A 55 12.61 0.47 2.01
CA ALA A 55 12.81 -0.23 3.28
C ALA A 55 12.02 -1.54 3.27
N GLN A 56 12.44 -2.47 4.12
CA GLN A 56 11.66 -3.66 4.44
C GLN A 56 11.28 -3.60 5.91
N THR A 57 10.06 -4.04 6.24
CA THR A 57 9.61 -4.09 7.63
C THR A 57 10.34 -5.16 8.42
N ASP A 58 10.66 -4.83 9.68
CA ASP A 58 11.25 -5.76 10.65
C ASP A 58 10.22 -6.77 11.20
N THR A 59 10.63 -7.59 12.16
CA THR A 59 9.77 -8.61 12.81
C THR A 59 8.55 -8.02 13.51
N ASP A 60 8.65 -6.76 13.96
CA ASP A 60 7.58 -6.03 14.63
C ASP A 60 6.78 -5.15 13.67
N GLY A 61 7.04 -5.26 12.36
CA GLY A 61 6.38 -4.50 11.30
C GLY A 61 6.88 -3.07 11.13
N ASN A 62 7.94 -2.65 11.82
CA ASN A 62 8.44 -1.28 11.73
C ASN A 62 9.31 -1.09 10.49
N TYR A 63 9.31 0.12 9.94
CA TYR A 63 10.16 0.52 8.82
C TYR A 63 10.68 1.96 8.98
N LYS A 64 11.79 2.26 8.31
CA LYS A 64 12.39 3.61 8.24
C LYS A 64 13.04 3.82 6.87
N ILE A 65 12.71 4.91 6.20
CA ILE A 65 13.31 5.38 4.95
C ILE A 65 13.87 6.79 5.20
N GLU A 66 15.19 6.95 5.04
CA GLU A 66 15.91 8.18 5.34
C GLU A 66 16.41 8.87 4.05
N ASN A 67 16.99 10.06 4.19
CA ASN A 67 17.59 10.83 3.09
C ASN A 67 16.59 11.19 1.97
N LEU A 68 15.33 11.36 2.35
CA LEU A 68 14.28 11.86 1.47
C LEU A 68 14.40 13.38 1.35
N LYS A 69 13.86 13.94 0.27
CA LYS A 69 13.62 15.38 0.17
C LYS A 69 12.14 15.61 0.37
N ASN A 70 11.76 16.80 0.82
CA ASN A 70 10.36 17.18 0.79
C ASN A 70 9.88 17.22 -0.68
N GLY A 71 8.73 16.63 -0.95
CA GLY A 71 8.22 16.47 -2.31
C GLY A 71 7.13 15.43 -2.44
N VAL A 72 6.75 15.16 -3.68
CA VAL A 72 5.71 14.20 -4.05
C VAL A 72 6.37 12.92 -4.58
N TYR A 73 5.86 11.79 -4.11
CA TYR A 73 6.35 10.45 -4.42
C TYR A 73 5.18 9.53 -4.83
N THR A 74 5.50 8.42 -5.47
CA THR A 74 4.63 7.24 -5.52
C THR A 74 5.17 6.21 -4.52
N LEU A 75 4.33 5.73 -3.60
CA LEU A 75 4.69 4.69 -2.65
C LEU A 75 4.11 3.34 -3.11
N ASN A 76 5.00 2.40 -3.41
CA ASN A 76 4.67 1.02 -3.73
C ASN A 76 4.93 0.13 -2.51
N VAL A 77 3.93 -0.67 -2.15
CA VAL A 77 3.99 -1.61 -1.04
C VAL A 77 3.74 -3.02 -1.55
N ASN A 78 4.66 -3.93 -1.23
CA ASN A 78 4.61 -5.30 -1.71
C ASN A 78 5.00 -6.28 -0.60
N ALA A 79 4.41 -7.48 -0.64
CA ALA A 79 4.86 -8.64 0.12
C ALA A 79 4.60 -9.90 -0.70
N SER A 80 5.42 -10.93 -0.50
CA SER A 80 5.34 -12.17 -1.27
C SER A 80 3.93 -12.78 -1.20
N GLY A 81 3.35 -13.08 -2.36
CA GLY A 81 2.02 -13.67 -2.48
C GLY A 81 0.84 -12.72 -2.31
N LEU A 82 1.09 -11.43 -2.06
CA LEU A 82 0.05 -10.41 -1.90
C LEU A 82 -0.02 -9.46 -3.09
N ARG A 83 -1.19 -8.81 -3.26
CA ARG A 83 -1.38 -7.81 -4.31
C ARG A 83 -0.72 -6.52 -3.85
N GLU A 84 0.15 -5.97 -4.70
CA GLU A 84 0.78 -4.68 -4.49
C GLU A 84 -0.25 -3.57 -4.23
N LYS A 85 0.09 -2.68 -3.29
CA LYS A 85 -0.67 -1.47 -3.00
C LYS A 85 0.15 -0.26 -3.41
N VAL A 86 -0.46 0.62 -4.19
CA VAL A 86 0.16 1.86 -4.67
C VAL A 86 -0.56 3.06 -4.04
N TYR A 87 0.21 3.98 -3.48
CA TYR A 87 -0.26 5.31 -3.06
C TYR A 87 0.34 6.35 -4.00
N GLU A 88 -0.50 6.88 -4.88
CA GLU A 88 -0.12 7.97 -5.77
C GLU A 88 -0.11 9.31 -5.02
N ASN A 89 0.73 10.23 -5.48
CA ASN A 89 0.84 11.57 -4.91
C ASN A 89 1.12 11.58 -3.40
N PHE A 90 1.94 10.66 -2.93
CA PHE A 90 2.36 10.57 -1.54
C PHE A 90 3.30 11.74 -1.19
N ILE A 91 2.85 12.63 -0.32
CA ILE A 91 3.59 13.86 0.02
C ILE A 91 4.51 13.59 1.22
N ILE A 92 5.76 13.99 1.11
CA ILE A 92 6.71 14.15 2.21
C ILE A 92 6.92 15.66 2.43
N ASP A 93 6.50 16.19 3.57
CA ASP A 93 6.60 17.63 3.86
C ASP A 93 7.19 17.96 5.25
N SER A 94 7.48 16.93 6.04
CA SER A 94 8.06 17.05 7.37
C SER A 94 9.42 16.35 7.45
N SER A 95 10.32 16.89 8.26
CA SER A 95 11.65 16.29 8.50
C SER A 95 11.56 14.87 9.05
N GLU A 96 10.49 14.58 9.79
CA GLU A 96 10.16 13.26 10.27
C GLU A 96 8.66 13.00 10.12
N GLN A 97 8.30 12.21 9.11
CA GLN A 97 6.92 11.85 8.79
C GLN A 97 6.61 10.45 9.31
N LYS A 98 5.52 10.33 10.07
CA LYS A 98 5.01 9.05 10.54
C LYS A 98 3.87 8.58 9.63
N PHE A 99 3.96 7.34 9.13
CA PHE A 99 2.89 6.69 8.37
C PHE A 99 2.71 5.25 8.82
N GLU A 100 1.52 4.91 9.31
CA GLU A 100 1.18 3.57 9.77
C GLU A 100 -0.08 3.10 9.06
N PHE A 101 -0.12 1.84 8.64
CA PHE A 101 -1.22 1.30 7.86
C PHE A 101 -1.32 -0.22 7.99
N ILE A 102 -2.49 -0.76 7.68
CA ILE A 102 -2.71 -2.21 7.61
C ILE A 102 -2.51 -2.67 6.16
N TYR A 103 -1.79 -3.77 5.98
CA TYR A 103 -1.57 -4.39 4.67
C TYR A 103 -1.61 -5.92 4.78
N PRO A 104 -2.24 -6.64 3.85
CA PRO A 104 -3.16 -6.11 2.83
C PRO A 104 -4.39 -5.47 3.51
N GLU A 105 -5.21 -4.74 2.76
CA GLU A 105 -6.43 -4.18 3.34
C GLU A 105 -7.30 -5.29 3.93
N PRO A 106 -7.81 -5.12 5.18
CA PRO A 106 -8.64 -6.13 5.81
C PRO A 106 -9.84 -6.47 4.94
N CYS A 107 -10.20 -7.75 4.90
CA CYS A 107 -11.34 -8.14 4.10
C CYS A 107 -12.66 -7.62 4.70
N VAL A 108 -13.34 -6.73 3.96
CA VAL A 108 -14.70 -6.33 4.28
C VAL A 108 -15.64 -7.39 3.73
N LYS A 109 -16.35 -8.10 4.61
CA LYS A 109 -17.33 -9.12 4.21
C LYS A 109 -18.36 -8.51 3.26
N SER A 110 -18.43 -9.04 2.05
CA SER A 110 -19.41 -8.60 1.06
C SER A 110 -20.80 -9.10 1.44
N ILE A 111 -21.77 -8.19 1.45
CA ILE A 111 -23.18 -8.55 1.62
C ILE A 111 -23.62 -9.23 0.33
N LYS A 112 -24.32 -10.36 0.44
CA LYS A 112 -24.90 -11.08 -0.71
C LYS A 112 -26.14 -10.35 -1.26
N ARG A 113 -25.97 -9.11 -1.70
CA ARG A 113 -27.01 -8.28 -2.33
C ARG A 113 -26.42 -7.60 -3.54
N CYS A 114 -27.05 -7.83 -4.69
CA CYS A 114 -26.62 -7.25 -5.96
C CYS A 114 -26.69 -5.70 -5.87
N PRO A 115 -25.74 -4.97 -6.48
CA PRO A 115 -25.83 -3.50 -6.64
C PRO A 115 -27.12 -2.99 -7.29
N LYS A 116 -27.84 -3.87 -8.01
CA LYS A 116 -29.19 -3.61 -8.55
C LYS A 116 -30.31 -4.00 -7.58
N GLN A 117 -29.99 -4.05 -6.28
CA GLN A 117 -30.90 -4.14 -5.12
C GLN A 117 -31.72 -5.42 -4.95
N HIS A 118 -31.26 -6.57 -5.46
CA HIS A 118 -31.90 -7.88 -5.24
C HIS A 118 -30.93 -8.92 -4.64
N THR A 119 -31.45 -10.09 -4.27
CA THR A 119 -30.68 -11.16 -3.61
C THR A 119 -30.72 -12.51 -4.34
N ASP A 120 -31.51 -12.62 -5.41
CA ASP A 120 -31.63 -13.82 -6.22
C ASP A 120 -30.53 -13.92 -7.28
N ASN A 121 -30.29 -15.12 -7.81
CA ASN A 121 -29.33 -15.34 -8.90
C ASN A 121 -27.88 -14.90 -8.58
N ILE A 122 -27.52 -14.85 -7.29
CA ILE A 122 -26.18 -14.53 -6.81
C ILE A 122 -25.44 -15.80 -6.39
N ILE A 123 -24.28 -16.02 -7.00
CA ILE A 123 -23.38 -17.16 -6.73
C ILE A 123 -22.02 -16.67 -6.23
N PRO A 124 -21.29 -17.46 -5.43
CA PRO A 124 -19.96 -17.06 -4.98
C PRO A 124 -18.95 -17.11 -6.12
N ILE A 125 -17.94 -16.25 -6.04
CA ILE A 125 -16.76 -16.28 -6.88
C ILE A 125 -15.67 -17.05 -6.14
N VAL A 126 -15.09 -18.05 -6.80
CA VAL A 126 -13.97 -18.82 -6.27
C VAL A 126 -12.70 -18.38 -6.97
N TYR A 127 -11.72 -17.95 -6.17
CA TYR A 127 -10.40 -17.53 -6.60
C TYR A 127 -9.36 -18.61 -6.34
N GLY A 128 -8.19 -18.46 -6.99
CA GLY A 128 -7.08 -19.41 -6.91
C GLY A 128 -7.26 -20.60 -7.85
N LEU A 129 -6.42 -21.63 -7.64
CA LEU A 129 -6.44 -22.85 -8.45
C LEU A 129 -7.67 -23.70 -8.06
N PRO A 130 -8.65 -23.90 -8.97
CA PRO A 130 -9.86 -24.63 -8.64
C PRO A 130 -9.59 -26.13 -8.49
N SER A 131 -10.15 -26.71 -7.43
CA SER A 131 -10.22 -28.17 -7.30
C SER A 131 -11.14 -28.79 -8.37
N LYS A 132 -11.02 -30.10 -8.64
CA LYS A 132 -11.98 -30.85 -9.48
C LYS A 132 -13.44 -30.65 -9.05
N ARG A 133 -13.70 -30.58 -7.73
CA ARG A 133 -15.03 -30.32 -7.18
C ARG A 133 -15.52 -28.91 -7.52
N THR A 134 -14.63 -27.93 -7.46
CA THR A 134 -14.92 -26.53 -7.84
C THR A 134 -15.25 -26.44 -9.33
N MET A 135 -14.49 -27.13 -10.19
CA MET A 135 -14.74 -27.17 -11.63
C MET A 135 -16.15 -27.70 -11.95
N ILE A 136 -16.55 -28.83 -11.34
CA ILE A 136 -17.91 -29.39 -11.51
C ILE A 136 -18.99 -28.40 -11.04
N LYS A 137 -18.75 -27.65 -9.96
CA LYS A 137 -19.68 -26.61 -9.52
C LYS A 137 -19.77 -25.45 -10.50
N ALA A 138 -18.65 -25.07 -11.12
CA ALA A 138 -18.59 -24.00 -12.11
C ALA A 138 -19.36 -24.37 -13.39
N GLU A 139 -19.17 -25.59 -13.90
CA GLU A 139 -19.92 -26.14 -15.05
C GLU A 139 -21.43 -26.15 -14.79
N LYS A 140 -21.84 -26.47 -13.54
CA LYS A 140 -23.24 -26.41 -13.11
C LYS A 140 -23.75 -24.98 -12.83
N GLY A 141 -22.94 -23.96 -13.09
CA GLY A 141 -23.24 -22.56 -12.81
C GLY A 141 -23.48 -22.25 -11.33
N LYS A 142 -22.98 -23.08 -10.40
CA LYS A 142 -23.16 -22.89 -8.95
C LYS A 142 -22.11 -21.94 -8.35
N VAL A 143 -20.99 -21.75 -9.03
CA VAL A 143 -19.92 -20.82 -8.67
C VAL A 143 -19.37 -20.16 -9.93
N LYS A 144 -18.77 -18.98 -9.81
CA LYS A 144 -17.99 -18.35 -10.89
C LYS A 144 -16.50 -18.48 -10.56
N LEU A 145 -15.67 -18.80 -11.55
CA LEU A 145 -14.21 -18.76 -11.38
C LEU A 145 -13.72 -17.32 -11.55
N GLY A 146 -12.98 -16.82 -10.56
CA GLY A 146 -12.54 -15.42 -10.49
C GLY A 146 -11.07 -15.19 -10.88
N GLY A 147 -10.32 -16.24 -11.18
CA GLY A 147 -8.87 -16.17 -11.42
C GLY A 147 -8.06 -16.12 -10.11
N CYS A 148 -6.88 -15.52 -10.16
CA CYS A 148 -6.03 -15.36 -8.99
C CYS A 148 -6.33 -14.03 -8.28
N ASP A 149 -6.75 -14.10 -7.02
CA ASP A 149 -6.98 -12.92 -6.18
C ASP A 149 -6.49 -13.21 -4.76
N SER A 150 -5.44 -12.50 -4.36
CA SER A 150 -4.82 -12.57 -3.03
C SER A 150 -5.51 -11.69 -1.99
N SER A 151 -6.65 -11.07 -2.32
CA SER A 151 -7.44 -10.34 -1.32
C SER A 151 -8.14 -11.26 -0.34
N PHE A 152 -8.18 -12.57 -0.59
CA PHE A 152 -8.86 -13.59 0.23
C PHE A 152 -10.31 -13.24 0.60
N CYS A 153 -10.93 -12.34 -0.17
CA CYS A 153 -12.27 -11.86 0.10
C CYS A 153 -13.34 -12.66 -0.60
N GLU A 154 -14.38 -12.99 0.16
CA GLU A 154 -15.63 -13.47 -0.43
C GLU A 154 -16.19 -12.40 -1.35
N LYS A 155 -16.38 -12.77 -2.61
CA LYS A 155 -17.01 -11.93 -3.63
C LYS A 155 -18.13 -12.71 -4.30
N TRP A 156 -19.09 -11.98 -4.81
CA TRP A 156 -20.32 -12.50 -5.36
C TRP A 156 -20.45 -12.12 -6.83
N PHE A 157 -21.11 -13.00 -7.58
CA PHE A 157 -21.45 -12.75 -8.97
C PHE A 157 -22.95 -12.82 -9.15
N CYS A 158 -23.54 -11.74 -9.67
CA CYS A 158 -24.93 -11.70 -10.05
C CYS A 158 -25.08 -12.21 -11.49
N LYS A 159 -25.79 -13.32 -11.67
CA LYS A 159 -26.07 -13.88 -13.00
C LYS A 159 -27.00 -13.00 -13.81
N THR A 160 -28.02 -12.41 -13.18
CA THR A 160 -29.04 -11.58 -13.85
C THR A 160 -28.42 -10.37 -14.55
N HIS A 161 -27.43 -9.74 -13.92
CA HIS A 161 -26.81 -8.51 -14.41
C HIS A 161 -25.39 -8.69 -14.95
N ASN A 162 -24.84 -9.91 -14.87
CA ASN A 162 -23.47 -10.23 -15.26
C ASN A 162 -22.41 -9.31 -14.60
N ILE A 163 -22.54 -9.08 -13.29
CA ILE A 163 -21.62 -8.24 -12.50
C ILE A 163 -21.00 -8.99 -11.33
N SER A 164 -19.72 -8.75 -11.08
CA SER A 164 -18.99 -9.20 -9.89
C SER A 164 -18.94 -8.06 -8.87
N PHE A 165 -19.11 -8.36 -7.59
CA PHE A 165 -19.10 -7.39 -6.49
C PHE A 165 -18.66 -8.04 -5.17
#